data_AF-A0A0F7ZKZ6-F1
#
_entry.id   AF-A0A0F7ZKZ6-F1
#
_cell.length_a   1.000
_cell.length_b   1.000
_cell.length_c   1.000
_cell.angle_alpha   90.00
_cell.angle_beta   90.00
_cell.angle_gamma   90.00
#
_symmetry.space_group_name_H-M   'P 1'
#
loop_
_entity.id
_entity.type
_entity.pdbx_description
1 polymer ?
#
loop_
_entity_poly.entity_id
_entity_poly.type
_entity_poly.pdbx_seq_one_letter_code
_entity_poly.pdbx_strand_id
1 'polypeptide(L)'
;MDPSCAVAVTNQFDDELFIRVDNSSREHPSDNTCRPEEPPLTTRGTEFKPFEVPFRAPEVRPLPNTPLALFETFIPLSLVEKWVQWTNQKPFSRYSTPSRYSRRLNWTPTTSGEVYLWLAALIYIGIHRERRIQDHWKTYSLCTQRPSHAIGRFMTYDRFQLLFQNIRLCDPEKTLSSEFDRIDEWSNHIQQSSLSLYQPGSLIAIDECMIRYTGRSKETTKVPNKPIPVGYKVWVVAQRGYFLSWIWHLPKKAMGPVAGLMRRKRPGEIYLNPTQSVVPALTSLLPEQLYHVFLDNLFSSPSLFLALRQRGIGATGTARTNCGIDKLLTQHKAADAKGQLNWPWGTLKSIPTPDNLVNQLAWKDNALVLMLSTVHTGRQLEQRIRRRPASLTKPQQKAIKREFGDDPIKQLPVPTATAEYNDNMGGVDVGDQLRSYLGFDHAIRRGGWRAIAFGFLLDTALINTYLLQLRGSPNWAVFDSQVSWRQQLINELIEKHATGGSSRQRYRSGNDALPISEHNLVRRGTSSRCVACQGFRLGQLRSASQQYRRQRAPLERIP
;
A
#
# COMPACT_ATOMS: atom_id res chain seq x y z
N MET A 1 1.67 32.17 29.17
CA MET A 1 1.69 30.72 29.44
C MET A 1 3.09 30.37 29.88
N ASP A 2 3.20 29.83 31.08
CA ASP A 2 4.46 29.54 31.76
C ASP A 2 5.23 28.40 31.05
N PRO A 3 6.56 28.50 30.79
CA PRO A 3 7.32 27.47 30.06
C PRO A 3 7.60 26.17 30.85
N SER A 4 7.03 26.01 32.05
CA SER A 4 7.52 25.10 33.08
C SER A 4 6.83 23.72 33.16
N CYS A 5 5.94 23.37 32.23
CA CYS A 5 5.46 21.99 32.10
C CYS A 5 5.52 21.53 30.66
N ALA A 6 6.65 20.93 30.28
CA ALA A 6 6.71 20.13 29.08
C ALA A 6 5.64 19.03 29.14
N VAL A 7 4.60 19.17 28.33
CA VAL A 7 3.53 18.18 28.20
C VAL A 7 4.00 17.09 27.22
N ALA A 8 3.83 15.84 27.63
CA ALA A 8 4.00 14.67 26.77
C ALA A 8 2.63 14.10 26.40
N VAL A 9 2.56 13.30 25.35
CA VAL A 9 1.33 12.58 24.98
C VAL A 9 1.64 11.09 24.95
N THR A 10 0.79 10.25 25.54
CA THR A 10 0.99 8.79 25.46
C THR A 10 0.83 8.30 24.02
N ASN A 11 1.35 7.13 23.72
CA ASN A 11 1.02 6.45 22.48
C ASN A 11 -0.34 5.73 22.66
N GLN A 12 -1.24 5.86 21.70
CA GLN A 12 -2.56 5.21 21.74
C GLN A 12 -2.48 3.67 21.72
N PHE A 13 -1.32 3.11 21.35
CA PHE A 13 -1.05 1.67 21.37
C PHE A 13 -0.26 1.24 22.61
N ASP A 14 0.31 2.18 23.36
CA ASP A 14 1.23 1.91 24.46
C ASP A 14 1.33 3.12 25.40
N ASP A 15 0.70 3.01 26.58
CA ASP A 15 0.67 4.10 27.56
C ASP A 15 2.02 4.36 28.27
N GLU A 16 3.03 3.51 28.04
CA GLU A 16 4.40 3.69 28.54
C GLU A 16 5.29 4.48 27.58
N LEU A 17 4.89 4.63 26.31
CA LEU A 17 5.62 5.45 25.35
C LEU A 17 5.10 6.86 25.31
N PHE A 18 6.02 7.80 25.47
CA PHE A 18 5.70 9.22 25.48
C PHE A 18 6.18 9.89 24.20
N ILE A 19 5.26 10.61 23.56
CA ILE A 19 5.49 11.37 22.35
C ILE A 19 5.75 12.83 22.72
N ARG A 20 6.83 13.40 22.20
CA ARG A 20 7.15 14.84 22.32
C ARG A 20 7.83 15.36 21.06
N VAL A 21 7.88 16.67 20.90
CA VAL A 21 8.44 17.32 19.71
C VAL A 21 9.74 18.09 20.00
N ASP A 22 10.20 18.11 21.25
CA ASP A 22 11.56 18.57 21.54
C ASP A 22 12.59 17.65 20.91
N ASN A 23 13.78 18.18 20.63
CA ASN A 23 14.87 17.44 20.00
C ASN A 23 14.44 16.74 18.69
N SER A 24 13.62 17.43 17.90
CA SER A 24 13.08 16.90 16.65
C SER A 24 13.09 17.98 15.57
N SER A 25 13.47 17.59 14.36
CA SER A 25 13.55 18.49 13.20
C SER A 25 12.54 18.04 12.16
N ARG A 26 11.67 18.94 11.67
CA ARG A 26 10.72 18.59 10.60
C ARG A 26 11.47 18.38 9.28
N GLU A 27 11.12 17.31 8.55
CA GLU A 27 11.65 17.07 7.20
C GLU A 27 11.11 18.13 6.22
N HIS A 28 9.82 18.49 6.36
CA HIS A 28 9.19 19.56 5.57
C HIS A 28 8.27 20.45 6.41
N PRO A 29 8.18 21.76 6.12
CA PRO A 29 7.28 22.67 6.84
C PRO A 29 5.80 22.27 6.77
N SER A 30 5.38 21.65 5.66
CA SER A 30 3.99 21.27 5.40
C SER A 30 3.60 19.89 5.94
N ASP A 31 4.51 19.17 6.58
CA ASP A 31 4.32 17.80 7.09
C ASP A 31 4.74 17.73 8.56
N ASN A 32 4.13 16.85 9.36
CA ASN A 32 4.50 16.63 10.76
C ASN A 32 5.59 15.58 10.95
N THR A 33 6.11 15.01 9.85
CA THR A 33 7.22 14.08 9.90
C THR A 33 8.49 14.78 10.31
N CYS A 34 9.14 14.18 11.28
CA CYS A 34 10.31 14.73 11.93
C CYS A 34 11.33 13.62 12.19
N ARG A 35 12.59 13.99 12.01
CA ARG A 35 13.74 13.20 12.41
C ARG A 35 14.12 13.56 13.85
N PRO A 36 14.76 12.65 14.59
CA PRO A 36 15.43 13.02 15.84
C PRO A 36 16.52 14.07 15.58
N GLU A 37 16.63 15.01 16.50
CA GLU A 37 17.65 16.06 16.58
C GLU A 37 18.16 16.11 18.03
N GLU A 38 18.90 15.07 18.40
CA GLU A 38 19.44 14.87 19.74
C GLU A 38 20.95 15.19 19.75
N PRO A 39 21.46 15.85 20.80
CA PRO A 39 22.88 16.14 20.92
C PRO A 39 23.69 14.85 21.01
N PRO A 40 24.92 14.80 20.44
CA PRO A 40 25.75 13.61 20.50
C PRO A 40 26.03 13.15 21.94
N LEU A 41 26.00 11.84 22.17
CA LEU A 41 26.42 11.27 23.44
C LEU A 41 27.91 11.54 23.69
N THR A 42 28.24 11.95 24.91
CA THR A 42 29.61 12.22 25.36
C THR A 42 30.17 11.11 26.25
N THR A 43 29.29 10.24 26.75
CA THR A 43 29.62 9.06 27.53
C THR A 43 29.35 7.80 26.73
N ARG A 44 30.09 6.74 27.04
CA ARG A 44 30.01 5.44 26.35
C ARG A 44 30.02 4.30 27.35
N GLY A 45 29.43 3.18 26.94
CA GLY A 45 29.53 1.92 27.67
C GLY A 45 30.89 1.25 27.52
N THR A 46 31.07 0.16 28.25
CA THR A 46 32.31 -0.64 28.26
C THR A 46 32.20 -1.85 27.34
N GLU A 47 31.05 -2.54 27.35
CA GLU A 47 30.84 -3.77 26.62
C GLU A 47 29.38 -3.91 26.22
N PHE A 48 29.10 -3.90 24.92
CA PHE A 48 27.75 -4.05 24.38
C PHE A 48 27.17 -5.43 24.72
N LYS A 49 25.94 -5.44 25.22
CA LYS A 49 25.15 -6.66 25.48
C LYS A 49 24.23 -6.89 24.28
N PRO A 50 24.49 -7.84 23.37
CA PRO A 50 23.58 -8.11 22.26
C PRO A 50 22.19 -8.56 22.75
N PHE A 51 21.14 -8.19 22.03
CA PHE A 51 19.80 -8.71 22.21
C PHE A 51 19.62 -9.90 21.28
N GLU A 52 19.38 -11.08 21.84
CA GLU A 52 19.21 -12.30 21.06
C GLU A 52 17.81 -12.36 20.46
N VAL A 53 17.73 -12.40 19.13
CA VAL A 53 16.49 -12.63 18.39
C VAL A 53 16.66 -13.93 17.60
N PRO A 54 16.10 -15.05 18.08
CA PRO A 54 16.15 -16.31 17.35
C PRO A 54 15.54 -16.15 15.95
N PHE A 55 16.22 -16.69 14.94
CA PHE A 55 15.69 -16.67 13.58
C PHE A 55 14.48 -17.60 13.45
N ARG A 56 13.35 -17.01 13.04
CA ARG A 56 12.14 -17.72 12.64
C ARG A 56 11.88 -17.38 11.17
N ALA A 57 11.78 -18.40 10.33
CA ALA A 57 11.35 -18.22 8.96
C ALA A 57 9.87 -17.81 8.92
N PRO A 58 9.44 -16.98 7.95
CA PRO A 58 8.02 -16.78 7.73
C PRO A 58 7.32 -18.06 7.30
N GLU A 59 6.06 -18.20 7.72
CA GLU A 59 5.24 -19.35 7.38
C GLU A 59 3.91 -18.89 6.79
N VAL A 60 3.54 -19.48 5.66
CA VAL A 60 2.21 -19.32 5.08
C VAL A 60 1.33 -20.44 5.64
N ARG A 61 0.25 -20.06 6.32
CA ARG A 61 -0.74 -21.02 6.84
C ARG A 61 -1.51 -21.68 5.69
N PRO A 62 -2.19 -22.81 5.94
CA PRO A 62 -3.00 -23.46 4.93
C PRO A 62 -3.95 -22.48 4.22
N LEU A 63 -3.81 -22.42 2.90
CA LEU A 63 -4.62 -21.53 2.06
C LEU A 63 -6.03 -22.11 1.91
N PRO A 64 -7.03 -21.31 1.51
CA PRO A 64 -8.36 -21.80 1.10
C PRO A 64 -8.28 -22.85 -0.01
N ASN A 65 -9.39 -23.38 -0.55
CA ASN A 65 -9.35 -24.46 -1.57
C ASN A 65 -9.35 -23.99 -3.03
N THR A 66 -9.50 -22.68 -3.28
CA THR A 66 -9.47 -22.12 -4.65
C THR A 66 -8.78 -20.76 -4.68
N PRO A 67 -8.26 -20.33 -5.85
CA PRO A 67 -7.76 -18.97 -6.05
C PRO A 67 -8.76 -17.90 -5.67
N LEU A 68 -10.03 -18.03 -6.08
CA LEU A 68 -11.07 -17.08 -5.70
C LEU A 68 -11.33 -17.07 -4.21
N ALA A 69 -11.35 -18.21 -3.52
CA ALA A 69 -11.56 -18.25 -2.08
C ALA A 69 -10.41 -17.54 -1.32
N LEU A 70 -9.18 -17.64 -1.82
CA LEU A 70 -8.05 -16.87 -1.30
C LEU A 70 -8.27 -15.36 -1.49
N PHE A 71 -8.72 -14.92 -2.66
CA PHE A 71 -9.06 -13.51 -2.90
C PHE A 71 -10.24 -13.03 -2.04
N GLU A 72 -11.28 -13.84 -1.89
CA GLU A 72 -12.46 -13.56 -1.06
C GLU A 72 -12.13 -13.52 0.42
N THR A 73 -11.01 -14.09 0.87
CA THR A 73 -10.53 -13.87 2.25
C THR A 73 -10.22 -12.39 2.49
N PHE A 74 -9.69 -11.67 1.48
CA PHE A 74 -9.36 -10.24 1.57
C PHE A 74 -10.53 -9.31 1.23
N ILE A 75 -11.52 -9.82 0.47
CA ILE A 75 -12.72 -9.08 0.08
C ILE A 75 -13.95 -10.01 0.21
N PRO A 76 -14.38 -10.30 1.45
CA PRO A 76 -15.42 -11.29 1.70
C PRO A 76 -16.79 -10.79 1.26
N LEU A 77 -17.68 -11.75 0.94
CA LEU A 77 -19.04 -11.45 0.49
C LEU A 77 -19.79 -10.55 1.47
N SER A 78 -19.64 -10.80 2.77
CA SER A 78 -20.27 -10.00 3.83
C SER A 78 -19.86 -8.52 3.82
N LEU A 79 -18.61 -8.23 3.49
CA LEU A 79 -18.11 -6.86 3.33
C LEU A 79 -18.72 -6.21 2.08
N VAL A 80 -18.75 -6.95 0.96
CA VAL A 80 -19.34 -6.47 -0.29
C VAL A 80 -20.85 -6.24 -0.14
N GLU A 81 -21.56 -7.07 0.61
CA GLU A 81 -22.98 -6.90 0.90
C GLU A 81 -23.27 -5.60 1.67
N LYS A 82 -22.42 -5.24 2.65
CA LYS A 82 -22.49 -3.92 3.30
C LYS A 82 -22.29 -2.79 2.30
N TRP A 83 -21.30 -2.88 1.42
CA TRP A 83 -21.06 -1.88 0.38
C TRP A 83 -22.28 -1.71 -0.54
N VAL A 84 -22.90 -2.82 -0.93
CA VAL A 84 -24.13 -2.84 -1.74
C VAL A 84 -25.27 -2.17 -1.00
N GLN A 85 -25.51 -2.52 0.27
CA GLN A 85 -26.56 -1.94 1.09
C GLN A 85 -26.39 -0.41 1.17
N TRP A 86 -25.21 0.06 1.55
CA TRP A 86 -24.91 1.49 1.67
C TRP A 86 -25.00 2.24 0.35
N THR A 87 -24.49 1.63 -0.73
CA THR A 87 -24.57 2.20 -2.08
C THR A 87 -26.03 2.34 -2.52
N ASN A 88 -26.88 1.34 -2.25
CA ASN A 88 -28.29 1.37 -2.62
C ASN A 88 -29.13 2.30 -1.75
N GLN A 89 -28.81 2.43 -0.46
CA GLN A 89 -29.47 3.36 0.46
C GLN A 89 -29.26 4.82 0.04
N LYS A 90 -28.04 5.18 -0.38
CA LYS A 90 -27.69 6.57 -0.74
C LYS A 90 -26.84 6.63 -2.02
N PRO A 91 -27.42 6.33 -3.20
CA PRO A 91 -26.67 6.11 -4.43
C PRO A 91 -26.03 7.36 -5.03
N PHE A 92 -26.36 8.56 -4.55
CA PHE A 92 -25.74 9.78 -5.04
C PHE A 92 -25.32 10.67 -3.89
N SER A 93 -24.07 11.15 -3.91
CA SER A 93 -23.57 12.11 -2.94
C SER A 93 -24.01 13.56 -3.20
N ARG A 94 -24.67 13.83 -4.33
CA ARG A 94 -25.18 15.16 -4.70
C ARG A 94 -26.69 15.09 -4.94
N TYR A 95 -27.45 15.93 -4.27
CA TYR A 95 -28.89 16.06 -4.43
C TYR A 95 -29.30 16.94 -5.63
N SER A 96 -28.35 17.50 -6.37
CA SER A 96 -28.65 18.34 -7.54
C SER A 96 -29.44 17.54 -8.59
N THR A 97 -30.48 18.16 -9.15
CA THR A 97 -31.29 17.60 -10.23
C THR A 97 -30.39 17.15 -11.38
N PRO A 98 -30.47 15.88 -11.80
CA PRO A 98 -29.67 15.39 -12.92
C PRO A 98 -30.10 16.08 -14.23
N SER A 99 -29.14 16.37 -15.10
CA SER A 99 -29.43 16.83 -16.46
C SER A 99 -30.16 15.76 -17.27
N ARG A 100 -30.89 16.16 -18.33
CA ARG A 100 -31.69 15.27 -19.20
C ARG A 100 -30.94 14.04 -19.72
N TYR A 101 -29.63 14.15 -19.94
CA TYR A 101 -28.78 13.07 -20.47
C TYR A 101 -27.86 12.46 -19.40
N SER A 102 -28.13 12.72 -18.13
CA SER A 102 -27.31 12.20 -17.04
C SER A 102 -27.48 10.69 -16.91
N ARG A 103 -26.36 9.97 -16.83
CA ARG A 103 -26.35 8.54 -16.49
C ARG A 103 -27.07 8.23 -15.18
N ARG A 104 -27.16 9.21 -14.26
CA ARG A 104 -27.86 9.09 -12.97
C ARG A 104 -29.34 8.73 -13.14
N LEU A 105 -29.95 9.13 -14.25
CA LEU A 105 -31.34 8.80 -14.57
C LEU A 105 -31.54 7.29 -14.84
N ASN A 106 -30.47 6.57 -15.14
CA ASN A 106 -30.48 5.13 -15.41
C ASN A 106 -29.98 4.30 -14.21
N TRP A 107 -29.92 4.88 -13.01
CA TRP A 107 -29.50 4.14 -11.83
C TRP A 107 -30.48 3.03 -11.49
N THR A 108 -29.93 1.85 -11.24
CA THR A 108 -30.65 0.73 -10.65
C THR A 108 -29.87 0.22 -9.44
N PRO A 109 -30.54 -0.34 -8.41
CA PRO A 109 -29.85 -0.92 -7.27
C PRO A 109 -28.79 -1.93 -7.71
N THR A 110 -27.61 -1.85 -7.11
CA THR A 110 -26.50 -2.80 -7.34
C THR A 110 -26.69 -4.06 -6.51
N THR A 111 -26.00 -5.14 -6.89
CA THR A 111 -25.96 -6.42 -6.16
C THR A 111 -24.51 -6.78 -5.84
N SER A 112 -24.30 -7.73 -4.92
CA SER A 112 -22.95 -8.21 -4.58
C SER A 112 -22.24 -8.79 -5.81
N GLY A 113 -22.94 -9.61 -6.60
CA GLY A 113 -22.39 -10.12 -7.86
C GLY A 113 -22.01 -9.03 -8.86
N GLU A 114 -22.80 -7.95 -8.96
CA GLU A 114 -22.43 -6.81 -9.82
C GLU A 114 -21.20 -6.05 -9.31
N VAL A 115 -21.03 -5.92 -7.98
CA VAL A 115 -19.84 -5.30 -7.39
C VAL A 115 -18.60 -6.17 -7.60
N TYR A 116 -18.71 -7.50 -7.51
CA TYR A 116 -17.60 -8.40 -7.84
C TYR A 116 -17.22 -8.35 -9.33
N LEU A 117 -18.20 -8.27 -10.24
CA LEU A 117 -17.92 -8.05 -11.66
C LEU A 117 -17.26 -6.67 -11.91
N TRP A 118 -17.63 -5.67 -11.13
CA TRP A 118 -17.01 -4.35 -11.18
C TRP A 118 -15.55 -4.40 -10.67
N LEU A 119 -15.25 -5.13 -9.59
CA LEU A 119 -13.89 -5.40 -9.13
C LEU A 119 -13.09 -6.14 -10.19
N ALA A 120 -13.66 -7.18 -10.83
CA ALA A 120 -13.02 -7.89 -11.94
C ALA A 120 -12.67 -6.92 -13.09
N ALA A 121 -13.54 -5.95 -13.39
CA ALA A 121 -13.24 -4.93 -14.39
C ALA A 121 -12.08 -4.02 -13.98
N LEU A 122 -11.99 -3.62 -12.70
CA LEU A 122 -10.84 -2.85 -12.20
C LEU A 122 -9.52 -3.62 -12.34
N ILE A 123 -9.52 -4.91 -11.99
CA ILE A 123 -8.33 -5.78 -12.12
C ILE A 123 -7.95 -5.94 -13.60
N TYR A 124 -8.95 -6.15 -14.47
CA TYR A 124 -8.76 -6.27 -15.92
C TYR A 124 -8.10 -5.03 -16.53
N ILE A 125 -8.53 -3.84 -16.13
CA ILE A 125 -7.97 -2.55 -16.60
C ILE A 125 -6.51 -2.37 -16.16
N GLY A 126 -6.11 -2.96 -15.03
CA GLY A 126 -4.71 -2.95 -14.58
C GLY A 126 -3.78 -3.79 -15.48
N ILE A 127 -4.28 -4.91 -16.00
CA ILE A 127 -3.54 -5.79 -16.92
C ILE A 127 -3.55 -5.20 -18.34
N HIS A 128 -4.73 -4.86 -18.84
CA HIS A 128 -4.92 -4.36 -20.20
C HIS A 128 -5.02 -2.84 -20.14
N ARG A 129 -3.95 -2.14 -20.51
CA ARG A 129 -3.91 -0.68 -20.46
C ARG A 129 -4.43 -0.08 -21.77
N GLU A 130 -5.37 0.84 -21.65
CA GLU A 130 -5.87 1.66 -22.76
C GLU A 130 -5.63 3.14 -22.49
N ARG A 131 -5.57 3.95 -23.55
CA ARG A 131 -5.35 5.41 -23.40
C ARG A 131 -6.49 6.12 -22.67
N ARG A 132 -7.72 5.60 -22.81
CA ARG A 132 -8.91 6.12 -22.13
C ARG A 132 -9.71 4.96 -21.60
N ILE A 133 -10.27 5.15 -20.41
CA ILE A 133 -11.10 4.15 -19.73
C ILE A 133 -12.25 3.63 -20.61
N GLN A 134 -12.87 4.50 -21.41
CA GLN A 134 -13.98 4.13 -22.31
C GLN A 134 -13.54 3.26 -23.50
N ASP A 135 -12.25 3.23 -23.83
CA ASP A 135 -11.75 2.48 -24.98
C ASP A 135 -11.83 0.96 -24.73
N HIS A 136 -11.84 0.51 -23.47
CA HIS A 136 -12.17 -0.87 -23.08
C HIS A 136 -13.59 -1.32 -23.46
N TRP A 137 -14.49 -0.39 -23.80
CA TRP A 137 -15.86 -0.69 -24.22
C TRP A 137 -16.10 -0.40 -25.70
N LYS A 138 -15.04 -0.15 -26.47
CA LYS A 138 -15.13 0.05 -27.92
C LYS A 138 -14.67 -1.22 -28.62
N THR A 139 -15.36 -1.56 -29.71
CA THR A 139 -15.05 -2.74 -30.53
C THR A 139 -14.34 -2.32 -31.81
N TYR A 140 -13.71 -3.27 -32.48
CA TYR A 140 -13.29 -3.08 -33.86
C TYR A 140 -14.50 -2.81 -34.76
N SER A 141 -14.27 -2.10 -35.86
CA SER A 141 -15.20 -1.97 -36.97
C SER A 141 -14.41 -2.09 -38.28
N LEU A 142 -15.09 -2.31 -39.40
CA LEU A 142 -14.43 -2.44 -40.72
C LEU A 142 -13.43 -1.31 -41.01
N CYS A 143 -13.70 -0.10 -40.53
CA CYS A 143 -12.87 1.09 -40.73
C CYS A 143 -12.11 1.52 -39.46
N THR A 144 -12.08 0.72 -38.39
CA THR A 144 -11.25 1.03 -37.22
C THR A 144 -10.65 -0.21 -36.57
N GLN A 145 -9.33 -0.31 -36.69
CA GLN A 145 -8.52 -1.33 -36.04
C GLN A 145 -8.27 -0.93 -34.58
N ARG A 146 -8.87 -1.65 -33.62
CA ARG A 146 -8.64 -1.47 -32.18
C ARG A 146 -8.84 -2.79 -31.43
N PRO A 147 -8.22 -2.96 -30.24
CA PRO A 147 -8.43 -4.14 -29.41
C PRO A 147 -9.90 -4.34 -29.04
N SER A 148 -10.31 -5.59 -28.92
CA SER A 148 -11.63 -5.98 -28.39
C SER A 148 -11.47 -6.53 -26.98
N HIS A 149 -12.25 -6.04 -26.04
CA HIS A 149 -12.16 -6.42 -24.63
C HIS A 149 -13.41 -7.15 -24.17
N ALA A 150 -13.25 -8.39 -23.71
CA ALA A 150 -14.36 -9.22 -23.24
C ALA A 150 -15.05 -8.64 -22.00
N ILE A 151 -14.34 -7.84 -21.19
CA ILE A 151 -14.89 -7.26 -19.95
C ILE A 151 -16.14 -6.42 -20.18
N GLY A 152 -16.24 -5.78 -21.35
CA GLY A 152 -17.38 -4.95 -21.73
C GLY A 152 -18.71 -5.71 -21.89
N ARG A 153 -18.65 -7.05 -21.98
CA ARG A 153 -19.83 -7.94 -22.05
C ARG A 153 -20.54 -8.11 -20.71
N PHE A 154 -19.85 -7.89 -19.60
CA PHE A 154 -20.38 -8.14 -18.24
C PHE A 154 -20.93 -6.89 -17.58
N MET A 155 -20.47 -5.72 -17.99
CA MET A 155 -20.91 -4.43 -17.47
C MET A 155 -20.73 -3.36 -18.53
N THR A 156 -21.71 -2.49 -18.74
CA THR A 156 -21.57 -1.36 -19.68
C THR A 156 -20.66 -0.28 -19.12
N TYR A 157 -20.03 0.51 -20.00
CA TYR A 157 -19.22 1.65 -19.61
C TYR A 157 -19.98 2.62 -18.67
N ASP A 158 -21.23 2.93 -19.00
CA ASP A 158 -22.04 3.84 -18.19
C ASP A 158 -22.33 3.28 -16.80
N ARG A 159 -22.58 1.96 -16.68
CA ARG A 159 -22.77 1.30 -15.38
C ARG A 159 -21.48 1.22 -14.58
N PHE A 160 -20.36 0.88 -15.22
CA PHE A 160 -19.03 0.91 -14.60
C PHE A 160 -18.72 2.30 -14.03
N GLN A 161 -18.98 3.37 -14.80
CA GLN A 161 -18.80 4.75 -14.35
C GLN A 161 -19.75 5.11 -13.20
N LEU A 162 -21.01 4.66 -13.23
CA LEU A 162 -21.96 4.89 -12.14
C LEU A 162 -21.48 4.23 -10.84
N LEU A 163 -21.04 2.98 -10.88
CA LEU A 163 -20.51 2.29 -9.69
C LEU A 163 -19.21 2.93 -9.22
N PHE A 164 -18.26 3.19 -10.12
CA PHE A 164 -17.00 3.85 -9.78
C PHE A 164 -17.22 5.21 -9.08
N GLN A 165 -18.24 5.95 -9.49
CA GLN A 165 -18.57 7.26 -8.92
C GLN A 165 -19.43 7.22 -7.66
N ASN A 166 -20.09 6.12 -7.35
CA ASN A 166 -21.12 6.10 -6.31
C ASN A 166 -21.02 4.94 -5.31
N ILE A 167 -20.14 3.97 -5.54
CA ILE A 167 -19.85 2.89 -4.58
C ILE A 167 -19.51 3.51 -3.22
N ARG A 168 -20.06 2.93 -2.15
CA ARG A 168 -19.78 3.30 -0.77
C ARG A 168 -19.14 2.13 -0.05
N LEU A 169 -18.05 2.42 0.67
CA LEU A 169 -17.33 1.44 1.48
C LEU A 169 -17.52 1.66 2.99
N CYS A 170 -18.41 2.60 3.35
CA CYS A 170 -18.81 2.89 4.72
C CYS A 170 -20.28 3.29 4.77
N ASP A 171 -20.86 3.21 5.98
CA ASP A 171 -22.21 3.66 6.26
C ASP A 171 -22.41 5.13 5.82
N PRO A 172 -23.46 5.43 5.01
CA PRO A 172 -23.74 6.77 4.52
C PRO A 172 -24.16 7.78 5.61
N GLU A 173 -24.54 7.30 6.80
CA GLU A 173 -24.94 8.10 7.95
C GLU A 173 -23.81 8.25 8.98
N LYS A 174 -22.68 7.55 8.79
CA LYS A 174 -21.48 7.74 9.62
C LYS A 174 -20.91 9.14 9.40
N THR A 175 -20.72 9.88 10.49
CA THR A 175 -19.97 11.13 10.49
C THR A 175 -18.51 10.84 10.18
N LEU A 176 -17.98 11.48 9.14
CA LEU A 176 -16.60 11.30 8.68
C LEU A 176 -15.75 12.49 9.14
N SER A 177 -14.68 12.19 9.85
CA SER A 177 -13.63 13.13 10.24
C SER A 177 -12.49 13.18 9.21
N SER A 178 -12.32 12.10 8.46
CA SER A 178 -11.18 11.83 7.56
C SER A 178 -11.61 11.11 6.28
N GLU A 179 -10.80 11.16 5.22
CA GLU A 179 -11.00 10.26 4.05
C GLU A 179 -10.74 8.79 4.42
N PHE A 180 -9.91 8.52 5.44
CA PHE A 180 -9.61 7.17 5.92
C PHE A 180 -10.83 6.49 6.56
N ASP A 181 -11.70 7.23 7.24
CA ASP A 181 -12.93 6.71 7.88
C ASP A 181 -13.85 5.95 6.91
N ARG A 182 -13.75 6.27 5.61
CA ARG A 182 -14.52 5.64 4.52
C ARG A 182 -14.00 4.26 4.13
N ILE A 183 -12.74 3.97 4.43
CA ILE A 183 -12.03 2.77 3.99
C ILE A 183 -11.50 1.92 5.14
N ASP A 184 -11.61 2.39 6.38
CA ASP A 184 -11.02 1.75 7.56
C ASP A 184 -11.53 0.34 7.80
N GLU A 185 -12.83 0.06 7.60
CA GLU A 185 -13.36 -1.30 7.78
C GLU A 185 -12.65 -2.28 6.82
N TRP A 186 -12.50 -1.92 5.55
CA TRP A 186 -11.80 -2.76 4.58
C TRP A 186 -10.30 -2.82 4.84
N SER A 187 -9.69 -1.68 5.21
CA SER A 187 -8.27 -1.60 5.58
C SER A 187 -7.94 -2.54 6.74
N ASN A 188 -8.73 -2.49 7.81
CA ASN A 188 -8.53 -3.33 8.99
C ASN A 188 -8.77 -4.81 8.64
N HIS A 189 -9.77 -5.11 7.81
CA HIS A 189 -10.02 -6.46 7.32
C HIS A 189 -8.83 -7.04 6.53
N ILE A 190 -8.20 -6.25 5.64
CA ILE A 190 -7.02 -6.71 4.89
C ILE A 190 -5.85 -6.99 5.84
N GLN A 191 -5.59 -6.14 6.83
CA GLN A 191 -4.50 -6.36 7.79
C GLN A 191 -4.73 -7.63 8.61
N GLN A 192 -5.96 -7.84 9.11
CA GLN A 192 -6.34 -9.06 9.82
C GLN A 192 -6.21 -10.30 8.93
N SER A 193 -6.67 -10.23 7.68
CA SER A 193 -6.54 -11.32 6.70
C SER A 193 -5.08 -11.62 6.37
N SER A 194 -4.25 -10.57 6.33
CA SER A 194 -2.83 -10.71 6.05
C SER A 194 -2.12 -11.49 7.15
N LEU A 195 -2.41 -11.16 8.41
CA LEU A 195 -1.85 -11.83 9.59
C LEU A 195 -2.50 -13.18 9.90
N SER A 196 -3.72 -13.43 9.44
CA SER A 196 -4.40 -14.73 9.65
C SER A 196 -3.86 -15.82 8.73
N LEU A 197 -3.34 -15.47 7.55
CA LEU A 197 -2.78 -16.38 6.54
C LEU A 197 -1.25 -16.42 6.51
N TYR A 198 -0.59 -15.39 7.04
CA TYR A 198 0.87 -15.27 7.02
C TYR A 198 1.40 -15.03 8.42
N GLN A 199 2.15 -16.00 8.95
CA GLN A 199 2.88 -15.86 10.20
C GLN A 199 4.22 -15.18 9.92
N PRO A 200 4.47 -13.96 10.43
CA PRO A 200 5.71 -13.25 10.15
C PRO A 200 6.91 -13.98 10.78
N GLY A 201 7.99 -14.08 10.02
CA GLY A 201 9.30 -14.48 10.54
C GLY A 201 9.92 -13.39 11.43
N SER A 202 11.10 -13.66 11.99
CA SER A 202 11.75 -12.71 12.91
C SER A 202 12.18 -11.41 12.24
N LEU A 203 12.52 -11.41 10.95
CA LEU A 203 13.12 -10.25 10.27
C LEU A 203 12.06 -9.41 9.53
N ILE A 204 11.79 -8.19 9.98
CA ILE A 204 10.75 -7.31 9.40
C ILE A 204 11.30 -5.91 9.11
N ALA A 205 10.70 -5.21 8.16
CA ALA A 205 11.09 -3.82 7.83
C ALA A 205 9.92 -2.87 8.03
N ILE A 206 10.23 -1.66 8.49
CA ILE A 206 9.28 -0.55 8.62
C ILE A 206 9.75 0.64 7.81
N ASP A 207 8.87 1.15 6.95
CA ASP A 207 9.14 2.32 6.12
C ASP A 207 7.83 3.00 5.67
N GLU A 208 7.94 4.14 4.98
CA GLU A 208 6.80 4.80 4.33
C GLU A 208 6.53 4.35 2.88
N CYS A 209 5.25 4.23 2.56
CA CYS A 209 4.71 4.04 1.21
C CYS A 209 3.89 5.27 0.79
N MET A 210 3.85 5.56 -0.52
CA MET A 210 3.13 6.71 -1.09
C MET A 210 2.02 6.29 -2.06
N ILE A 211 0.80 6.80 -1.84
CA ILE A 211 -0.35 6.59 -2.72
C ILE A 211 -0.56 7.86 -3.56
N ARG A 212 -0.29 7.78 -4.86
CA ARG A 212 -0.39 8.95 -5.76
C ARG A 212 -1.81 9.55 -5.74
N TYR A 213 -1.90 10.80 -5.30
CA TYR A 213 -3.12 11.60 -5.41
C TYR A 213 -2.78 13.09 -5.41
N THR A 214 -3.15 13.78 -6.49
CA THR A 214 -2.88 15.22 -6.68
C THR A 214 -4.14 16.08 -6.56
N GLY A 215 -5.28 15.47 -6.21
CA GLY A 215 -6.52 16.19 -5.94
C GLY A 215 -6.47 16.93 -4.60
N ARG A 216 -7.46 17.79 -4.36
CA ARG A 216 -7.58 18.53 -3.10
C ARG A 216 -7.88 17.54 -1.97
N SER A 217 -6.98 17.43 -1.00
CA SER A 217 -7.15 16.67 0.25
C SER A 217 -6.38 17.38 1.37
N LYS A 218 -6.85 17.24 2.60
CA LYS A 218 -6.15 17.74 3.80
C LYS A 218 -5.11 16.76 4.33
N GLU A 219 -5.07 15.55 3.78
CA GLU A 219 -4.32 14.38 4.28
C GLU A 219 -3.23 13.92 3.30
N THR A 220 -3.06 14.63 2.19
CA THR A 220 -1.92 14.42 1.29
C THR A 220 -0.67 15.08 1.82
N THR A 221 0.45 14.39 1.69
CA THR A 221 1.80 14.86 2.01
C THR A 221 2.60 15.04 0.72
N LYS A 222 3.52 16.01 0.74
CA LYS A 222 4.57 16.16 -0.28
C LYS A 222 5.88 15.62 0.28
N VAL A 223 6.43 14.59 -0.37
CA VAL A 223 7.73 14.00 -0.06
C VAL A 223 8.63 14.14 -1.29
N PRO A 224 9.42 15.23 -1.39
CA PRO A 224 10.44 15.38 -2.42
C PRO A 224 11.37 14.16 -2.43
N ASN A 225 11.82 13.75 -3.61
CA ASN A 225 12.72 12.61 -3.86
C ASN A 225 12.10 11.21 -3.87
N LYS A 226 10.83 11.01 -3.45
CA LYS A 226 10.13 9.75 -3.74
C LYS A 226 9.61 9.75 -5.19
N PRO A 227 9.53 8.57 -5.87
CA PRO A 227 8.96 8.46 -7.22
C PRO A 227 7.52 8.99 -7.32
N ILE A 228 6.78 8.93 -6.21
CA ILE A 228 5.48 9.56 -6.03
C ILE A 228 5.65 10.72 -5.04
N PRO A 229 5.89 11.95 -5.50
CA PRO A 229 6.25 13.04 -4.62
C PRO A 229 5.05 13.68 -3.90
N VAL A 230 3.81 13.42 -4.35
CA VAL A 230 2.58 13.98 -3.77
C VAL A 230 1.52 12.88 -3.71
N GLY A 231 0.95 12.69 -2.52
CA GLY A 231 -0.02 11.64 -2.30
C GLY A 231 -0.38 11.44 -0.84
N TYR A 232 -1.15 10.39 -0.55
CA TYR A 232 -1.32 9.92 0.82
C TYR A 232 -0.08 9.15 1.24
N LYS A 233 0.44 9.46 2.42
CA LYS A 233 1.54 8.70 3.00
C LYS A 233 0.99 7.64 3.95
N VAL A 234 1.63 6.48 3.98
CA VAL A 234 1.26 5.34 4.82
C VAL A 234 2.51 4.78 5.45
N TRP A 235 2.47 4.50 6.75
CA TRP A 235 3.56 3.81 7.44
C TRP A 235 3.27 2.32 7.43
N VAL A 236 4.19 1.51 6.91
CA VAL A 236 3.95 0.09 6.64
C VAL A 236 4.98 -0.77 7.35
N VAL A 237 4.53 -1.86 7.96
CA VAL A 237 5.40 -2.97 8.36
C VAL A 237 5.26 -4.11 7.35
N ALA A 238 6.38 -4.57 6.80
CA ALA A 238 6.40 -5.55 5.73
C ALA A 238 7.52 -6.58 5.89
N GLN A 239 7.36 -7.73 5.23
CA GLN A 239 8.38 -8.76 5.12
C GLN A 239 8.48 -9.25 3.68
N ARG A 240 9.64 -9.02 3.05
CA ARG A 240 9.93 -9.45 1.67
C ARG A 240 8.83 -9.02 0.68
N GLY A 241 8.34 -7.78 0.73
CA GLY A 241 7.27 -7.28 -0.14
C GLY A 241 5.84 -7.62 0.28
N TYR A 242 5.64 -8.47 1.29
CA TYR A 242 4.31 -8.76 1.84
C TYR A 242 3.97 -7.72 2.92
N PHE A 243 2.87 -7.00 2.75
CA PHE A 243 2.44 -5.98 3.71
C PHE A 243 1.67 -6.66 4.85
N LEU A 244 2.16 -6.49 6.08
CA LEU A 244 1.59 -7.12 7.27
C LEU A 244 0.51 -6.23 7.89
N SER A 245 0.91 -5.00 8.25
CA SER A 245 0.05 -3.99 8.88
C SER A 245 0.51 -2.59 8.48
N TRP A 246 -0.33 -1.58 8.67
CA TRP A 246 -0.01 -0.19 8.39
C TRP A 246 -0.82 0.81 9.21
N ILE A 247 -0.29 2.03 9.31
CA ILE A 247 -0.93 3.17 9.97
C ILE A 247 -1.00 4.34 8.98
N TRP A 248 -2.17 4.94 8.86
CA TRP A 248 -2.37 6.13 8.01
C TRP A 248 -1.59 7.32 8.53
N HIS A 249 -0.90 8.02 7.64
CA HIS A 249 -0.23 9.27 8.02
C HIS A 249 -1.26 10.40 8.14
N LEU A 250 -1.12 11.21 9.20
CA LEU A 250 -2.01 12.34 9.49
C LEU A 250 -1.19 13.65 9.53
N PRO A 251 -0.96 14.33 8.39
CA PRO A 251 0.01 15.42 8.29
C PRO A 251 -0.33 16.64 9.14
N LYS A 252 -1.60 16.78 9.54
CA LYS A 252 -2.10 17.91 10.35
C LYS A 252 -2.20 17.63 11.85
N LYS A 253 -1.95 16.40 12.31
CA LYS A 253 -1.92 16.08 13.74
C LYS A 253 -0.50 16.29 14.26
N ALA A 254 -0.24 17.38 14.98
CA ALA A 254 1.12 17.73 15.42
C ALA A 254 1.86 16.59 16.15
N MET A 255 1.14 15.78 16.95
CA MET A 255 1.70 14.66 17.71
C MET A 255 1.74 13.33 16.94
N GLY A 256 1.46 13.36 15.63
CA GLY A 256 1.47 12.17 14.78
C GLY A 256 0.16 11.38 14.83
N PRO A 257 0.12 10.25 14.11
CA PRO A 257 -1.11 9.46 13.97
C PRO A 257 -1.41 8.55 15.17
N VAL A 258 -0.46 8.38 16.09
CA VAL A 258 -0.53 7.43 17.21
C VAL A 258 -0.62 8.12 18.57
N ALA A 259 -0.89 9.42 18.59
CA ALA A 259 -1.01 10.20 19.81
C ALA A 259 -2.27 9.85 20.61
N GLY A 260 -2.08 9.53 21.90
CA GLY A 260 -3.10 9.25 22.90
C GLY A 260 -3.32 10.41 23.87
N LEU A 261 -3.27 10.13 25.18
CA LEU A 261 -3.65 11.06 26.24
C LEU A 261 -2.50 11.98 26.67
N MET A 262 -2.81 13.24 26.97
CA MET A 262 -1.82 14.18 27.51
C MET A 262 -1.39 13.80 28.93
N ARG A 263 -0.08 13.81 29.19
CA ARG A 263 0.53 13.53 30.50
C ARG A 263 1.68 14.47 30.82
N ARG A 264 1.96 14.62 32.12
CA ARG A 264 3.10 15.42 32.63
C ARG A 264 4.40 14.63 32.49
N LYS A 265 5.48 15.33 32.11
CA LYS A 265 6.84 14.79 32.05
C LYS A 265 7.29 14.18 33.38
N ARG A 266 7.99 13.05 33.30
CA ARG A 266 8.64 12.37 34.42
C ARG A 266 10.11 12.09 34.06
N PRO A 267 11.06 12.30 34.99
CA PRO A 267 12.45 11.89 34.77
C PRO A 267 12.56 10.37 34.57
N GLY A 268 13.48 9.93 33.73
CA GLY A 268 13.77 8.51 33.48
C GLY A 268 12.92 7.84 32.39
N GLU A 269 11.86 8.50 31.91
CA GLU A 269 11.03 7.98 30.82
C GLU A 269 11.71 8.14 29.45
N ILE A 270 11.38 7.22 28.51
CA ILE A 270 11.80 7.34 27.13
C ILE A 270 10.80 8.22 26.36
N TYR A 271 11.32 9.26 25.72
CA TYR A 271 10.54 10.15 24.88
C TYR A 271 10.91 9.94 23.42
N LEU A 272 9.90 9.70 22.59
CA LEU A 272 10.03 9.54 21.14
C LEU A 272 9.38 10.72 20.43
N ASN A 273 9.85 11.04 19.24
CA ASN A 273 9.14 11.98 18.39
C ASN A 273 7.91 11.34 17.71
N PRO A 274 6.96 12.14 17.18
CA PRO A 274 5.77 11.63 16.50
C PRO A 274 6.04 10.58 15.42
N THR A 275 7.14 10.71 14.68
CA THR A 275 7.51 9.78 13.60
C THR A 275 8.06 8.48 14.17
N GLN A 276 8.95 8.57 15.15
CA GLN A 276 9.52 7.43 15.85
C GLN A 276 8.47 6.58 16.56
N SER A 277 7.46 7.24 17.15
CA SER A 277 6.37 6.55 17.88
C SER A 277 5.52 5.62 17.00
N VAL A 278 5.57 5.78 15.67
CA VAL A 278 4.91 4.89 14.72
C VAL A 278 5.55 3.50 14.70
N VAL A 279 6.85 3.40 14.94
CA VAL A 279 7.59 2.12 14.91
C VAL A 279 7.05 1.13 15.96
N PRO A 280 7.03 1.45 17.27
CA PRO A 280 6.47 0.57 18.28
C PRO A 280 4.96 0.35 18.07
N ALA A 281 4.22 1.36 17.61
CA ALA A 281 2.81 1.21 17.27
C ALA A 281 2.56 0.16 16.17
N LEU A 282 3.36 0.16 15.10
CA LEU A 282 3.27 -0.84 14.04
C LEU A 282 3.65 -2.25 14.53
N THR A 283 4.66 -2.37 15.40
CA THR A 283 5.02 -3.67 15.97
C THR A 283 3.94 -4.21 16.91
N SER A 284 3.24 -3.35 17.64
CA SER A 284 2.10 -3.75 18.50
C SER A 284 0.88 -4.24 17.71
N LEU A 285 0.82 -3.99 16.39
CA LEU A 285 -0.21 -4.55 15.51
C LEU A 285 0.12 -5.97 15.04
N LEU A 286 1.29 -6.51 15.37
CA LEU A 286 1.71 -7.86 15.00
C LEU A 286 1.47 -8.84 16.14
N PRO A 287 1.41 -10.16 15.86
CA PRO A 287 1.39 -11.18 16.90
C PRO A 287 2.58 -11.03 17.85
N GLU A 288 2.37 -11.25 19.15
CA GLU A 288 3.43 -11.15 20.16
C GLU A 288 4.52 -12.20 19.91
N GLN A 289 5.65 -11.75 19.37
CA GLN A 289 6.81 -12.57 19.04
C GLN A 289 8.07 -11.72 19.13
N LEU A 290 9.23 -12.37 19.26
CA LEU A 290 10.51 -11.67 19.11
C LEU A 290 10.72 -11.34 17.63
N TYR A 291 10.88 -10.05 17.35
CA TYR A 291 11.16 -9.51 16.03
C TYR A 291 12.49 -8.75 16.04
N HIS A 292 13.12 -8.72 14.87
CA HIS A 292 14.23 -7.86 14.53
C HIS A 292 13.77 -6.92 13.41
N VAL A 293 13.60 -5.65 13.76
CA VAL A 293 13.10 -4.60 12.89
C VAL A 293 14.26 -3.88 12.21
N PHE A 294 14.15 -3.72 10.89
CA PHE A 294 15.04 -2.88 10.10
C PHE A 294 14.38 -1.52 9.83
N LEU A 295 15.13 -0.44 10.08
CA LEU A 295 14.63 0.94 10.05
C LEU A 295 15.51 1.88 9.22
N ASP A 296 14.89 2.79 8.49
CA ASP A 296 15.60 3.91 7.89
C ASP A 296 16.13 4.90 8.95
N ASN A 297 17.09 5.73 8.53
CA ASN A 297 17.62 6.84 9.28
C ASN A 297 16.59 7.92 9.64
N LEU A 298 15.40 7.92 9.04
CA LEU A 298 14.27 8.75 9.46
C LEU A 298 13.87 8.50 10.93
N PHE A 299 13.89 7.24 11.37
CA PHE A 299 13.42 6.82 12.69
C PHE A 299 14.55 6.69 13.71
N SER A 300 15.77 6.42 13.25
CA SER A 300 16.83 5.88 14.10
C SER A 300 17.36 6.88 15.15
N SER A 301 17.24 6.55 16.43
CA SER A 301 17.99 7.17 17.55
C SER A 301 18.24 6.14 18.67
N PRO A 302 19.24 6.34 19.55
CA PRO A 302 19.48 5.45 20.69
C PRO A 302 18.24 5.27 21.57
N SER A 303 17.46 6.34 21.78
CA SER A 303 16.22 6.33 22.57
C SER A 303 15.17 5.38 21.98
N LEU A 304 14.94 5.41 20.66
CA LEU A 304 14.02 4.47 19.99
C LEU A 304 14.51 3.03 20.12
N PHE A 305 15.81 2.79 19.92
CA PHE A 305 16.38 1.45 19.94
C PHE A 305 16.32 0.84 21.34
N LEU A 306 16.57 1.63 22.39
CA LEU A 306 16.36 1.23 23.78
C LEU A 306 14.89 0.89 24.06
N ALA A 307 13.95 1.73 23.60
CA ALA A 307 12.52 1.49 23.77
C ALA A 307 12.04 0.19 23.12
N LEU A 308 12.53 -0.11 21.92
CA LEU A 308 12.23 -1.37 21.22
C LEU A 308 12.81 -2.56 21.97
N ARG A 309 14.06 -2.46 22.42
CA ARG A 309 14.71 -3.53 23.20
C ARG A 309 13.95 -3.85 24.48
N GLN A 310 13.48 -2.83 25.22
CA GLN A 310 12.66 -3.02 26.43
C GLN A 310 11.35 -3.75 26.15
N ARG A 311 10.86 -3.71 24.91
CA ARG A 311 9.66 -4.42 24.42
C ARG A 311 9.97 -5.79 23.82
N GLY A 312 11.20 -6.28 23.97
CA GLY A 312 11.63 -7.54 23.38
C GLY A 312 11.82 -7.48 21.85
N ILE A 313 12.03 -6.30 21.29
CA ILE A 313 12.21 -6.09 19.84
C ILE A 313 13.67 -5.72 19.57
N GLY A 314 14.33 -6.55 18.75
CA GLY A 314 15.62 -6.23 18.16
C GLY A 314 15.47 -5.16 17.08
N ALA A 315 16.47 -4.30 16.91
CA ALA A 315 16.45 -3.24 15.91
C ALA A 315 17.82 -3.06 15.27
N THR A 316 17.85 -2.81 13.96
CA THR A 316 19.05 -2.37 13.20
C THR A 316 18.64 -1.29 12.21
N GLY A 317 19.37 -0.18 12.18
CA GLY A 317 19.04 0.93 11.28
C GLY A 317 20.25 1.78 10.95
N THR A 318 20.16 2.50 9.83
CA THR A 318 21.16 3.52 9.49
C THR A 318 20.95 4.77 10.34
N ALA A 319 22.02 5.49 10.66
CA ALA A 319 21.96 6.61 11.61
C ALA A 319 22.46 7.92 11.00
N ARG A 320 21.84 9.03 11.41
CA ARG A 320 22.32 10.39 11.11
C ARG A 320 23.25 10.87 12.23
N THR A 321 24.06 11.89 11.95
CA THR A 321 24.96 12.47 12.97
C THR A 321 24.23 13.24 14.06
N ASN A 322 23.00 13.69 13.80
CA ASN A 322 22.18 14.48 14.72
C ASN A 322 21.14 13.64 15.48
N CYS A 323 21.23 12.30 15.45
CA CYS A 323 20.26 11.44 16.13
C CYS A 323 20.71 11.00 17.53
N GLY A 324 21.63 11.73 18.17
CA GLY A 324 22.17 11.36 19.48
C GLY A 324 23.27 10.29 19.45
N ILE A 325 23.88 10.02 18.28
CA ILE A 325 25.02 9.10 18.20
C ILE A 325 26.27 9.69 18.88
N ASP A 326 27.21 8.84 19.28
CA ASP A 326 28.44 9.20 19.98
C ASP A 326 29.25 10.28 19.26
N LYS A 327 29.77 11.23 20.05
CA LYS A 327 30.51 12.40 19.57
C LYS A 327 31.69 12.03 18.69
N LEU A 328 32.42 10.95 19.01
CA LEU A 328 33.57 10.50 18.24
C LEU A 328 33.15 9.96 16.87
N LEU A 329 32.05 9.22 16.79
CA LEU A 329 31.51 8.74 15.52
C LEU A 329 31.02 9.89 14.63
N THR A 330 30.39 10.90 15.23
CA THR A 330 30.01 12.14 14.54
C THR A 330 31.23 12.88 13.98
N GLN A 331 32.31 13.00 14.76
CA GLN A 331 33.57 13.58 14.31
C GLN A 331 34.20 12.77 13.17
N HIS A 332 34.21 11.44 13.24
CA HIS A 332 34.70 10.59 12.17
C HIS A 332 33.89 10.76 10.88
N LYS A 333 32.55 10.85 10.97
CA LYS A 333 31.68 11.09 9.80
C LYS A 333 31.94 12.45 9.16
N ALA A 334 32.15 13.49 9.96
CA ALA A 334 32.51 14.83 9.46
C ALA A 334 33.90 14.83 8.80
N ALA A 335 34.87 14.13 9.38
CA ALA A 335 36.20 13.97 8.78
C ALA A 335 36.15 13.21 7.45
N ASP A 336 35.35 12.14 7.37
CA ASP A 336 35.16 11.35 6.14
C ASP A 336 34.58 12.20 5.00
N ALA A 337 33.55 13.00 5.30
CA ALA A 337 32.94 13.91 4.34
C ALA A 337 33.93 14.94 3.77
N LYS A 338 34.94 15.34 4.55
CA LYS A 338 36.02 16.24 4.13
C LYS A 338 37.23 15.52 3.52
N GLY A 339 37.20 14.18 3.42
CA GLY A 339 38.34 13.37 2.95
C GLY A 339 39.53 13.34 3.93
N GLN A 340 39.31 13.68 5.21
CA GLN A 340 40.31 13.76 6.27
C GLN A 340 40.37 12.49 7.13
N LEU A 341 39.45 11.54 6.92
CA LEU A 341 39.44 10.26 7.62
C LEU A 341 40.27 9.22 6.86
N ASN A 342 41.43 8.86 7.41
CA ASN A 342 42.36 7.88 6.82
C ASN A 342 42.05 6.44 7.27
N TRP A 343 40.80 6.02 7.23
CA TRP A 343 40.44 4.62 7.53
C TRP A 343 40.59 3.74 6.28
N PRO A 344 41.24 2.56 6.40
CA PRO A 344 41.15 1.52 5.38
C PRO A 344 39.70 1.12 5.11
N TRP A 345 39.42 0.67 3.88
CA TRP A 345 38.13 0.05 3.57
C TRP A 345 37.89 -1.14 4.52
N GLY A 346 36.63 -1.36 4.93
CA GLY A 346 36.26 -2.43 5.84
C GLY A 346 36.46 -2.10 7.32
N THR A 347 37.17 -1.01 7.66
CA THR A 347 37.39 -0.61 9.05
C THR A 347 36.05 -0.39 9.76
N LEU A 348 35.88 -1.02 10.92
CA LEU A 348 34.69 -0.90 11.74
C LEU A 348 35.06 -0.39 13.13
N LYS A 349 34.24 0.52 13.66
CA LYS A 349 34.28 0.96 15.05
C LYS A 349 32.92 0.76 15.70
N SER A 350 32.91 0.21 16.90
CA SER A 350 31.72 -0.02 17.73
C SER A 350 31.88 0.73 19.04
N ILE A 351 30.84 1.48 19.44
CA ILE A 351 30.77 2.21 20.70
C ILE A 351 29.40 1.94 21.33
N PRO A 352 29.32 1.15 22.43
CA PRO A 352 28.06 0.95 23.14
C PRO A 352 27.58 2.24 23.80
N THR A 353 26.27 2.40 23.94
CA THR A 353 25.66 3.42 24.82
C THR A 353 26.05 3.19 26.29
N PRO A 354 25.93 4.19 27.18
CA PRO A 354 26.34 4.06 28.59
C PRO A 354 25.72 2.88 29.35
N ASP A 355 24.49 2.51 29.01
CA ASP A 355 23.77 1.36 29.57
C ASP A 355 24.20 0.01 28.97
N ASN A 356 25.06 0.02 27.94
CA ASN A 356 25.52 -1.12 27.16
C ASN A 356 24.43 -1.81 26.30
N LEU A 357 23.24 -1.20 26.14
CA LEU A 357 22.08 -1.87 25.53
C LEU A 357 21.88 -1.56 24.05
N VAL A 358 22.47 -0.48 23.54
CA VAL A 358 22.43 -0.10 22.12
C VAL A 358 23.87 0.04 21.61
N ASN A 359 24.18 -0.59 20.49
CA ASN A 359 25.47 -0.47 19.83
C ASN A 359 25.43 0.59 18.74
N GLN A 360 26.50 1.40 18.69
CA GLN A 360 26.68 2.45 17.70
C GLN A 360 27.87 2.07 16.82
N LEU A 361 27.61 1.87 15.53
CA LEU A 361 28.56 1.32 14.59
C LEU A 361 28.96 2.40 13.57
N ALA A 362 30.25 2.47 13.25
CA ALA A 362 30.78 3.22 12.12
C ALA A 362 31.60 2.29 11.23
N TRP A 363 31.14 2.04 10.02
CA TRP A 363 31.77 1.15 9.05
C TRP A 363 32.29 1.94 7.84
N LYS A 364 33.56 1.76 7.50
CA LYS A 364 34.16 2.38 6.32
C LYS A 364 33.90 1.53 5.08
N ASP A 365 32.83 1.85 4.36
CA ASP A 365 32.62 1.43 2.98
C ASP A 365 33.27 2.47 2.04
N ASN A 366 32.63 2.78 0.92
CA ASN A 366 32.98 3.92 0.07
C ASN A 366 32.95 5.23 0.86
N ALA A 367 31.90 5.44 1.64
CA ALA A 367 31.79 6.47 2.66
C ALA A 367 31.66 5.82 4.04
N LEU A 368 31.91 6.58 5.10
CA LEU A 368 31.67 6.11 6.46
C LEU A 368 30.16 5.95 6.68
N VAL A 369 29.68 4.72 6.90
CA VAL A 369 28.28 4.42 7.21
C VAL A 369 28.12 4.40 8.73
N LEU A 370 27.11 5.10 9.25
CA LEU A 370 26.74 5.05 10.65
C LEU A 370 25.49 4.17 10.82
N MET A 371 25.49 3.32 11.83
CA MET A 371 24.36 2.45 12.15
C MET A 371 24.13 2.37 13.65
N LEU A 372 22.89 2.09 14.03
CA LEU A 372 22.52 1.66 15.37
C LEU A 372 22.06 0.21 15.31
N SER A 373 22.34 -0.57 16.36
CA SER A 373 21.81 -1.91 16.50
C SER A 373 21.65 -2.32 17.96
N THR A 374 20.58 -3.04 18.29
CA THR A 374 20.44 -3.74 19.58
C THR A 374 20.83 -5.22 19.48
N VAL A 375 21.10 -5.73 18.27
CA VAL A 375 21.39 -7.14 18.00
C VAL A 375 22.87 -7.34 17.72
N HIS A 376 23.48 -6.54 16.82
CA HIS A 376 24.80 -6.83 16.31
C HIS A 376 25.92 -6.16 17.11
N THR A 377 26.95 -6.96 17.43
CA THR A 377 28.18 -6.46 18.07
C THR A 377 29.09 -5.70 17.09
N GLY A 378 28.93 -5.95 15.79
CA GLY A 378 29.82 -5.46 14.74
C GLY A 378 31.05 -6.35 14.48
N ARG A 379 31.34 -7.35 15.32
CA ARG A 379 32.52 -8.20 15.11
C ARG A 379 32.33 -9.22 13.98
N GLN A 380 31.09 -9.61 13.70
CA GLN A 380 30.77 -10.61 12.69
C GLN A 380 30.84 -10.01 11.27
N LEU A 381 31.50 -10.74 10.37
CA LEU A 381 31.68 -10.39 8.97
C LEU A 381 31.10 -11.48 8.06
N GLU A 382 30.54 -11.06 6.93
CA GLU A 382 30.03 -11.91 5.85
C GLU A 382 30.73 -11.59 4.54
N GLN A 383 30.99 -12.61 3.72
CA GLN A 383 31.53 -12.41 2.39
C GLN A 383 30.41 -12.00 1.42
N ARG A 384 30.53 -10.83 0.79
CA ARG A 384 29.57 -10.35 -0.22
C ARG A 384 30.28 -9.98 -1.51
N ILE A 385 29.66 -10.30 -2.65
CA ILE A 385 30.09 -9.82 -3.95
C ILE A 385 29.74 -8.34 -4.04
N ARG A 386 30.75 -7.49 -4.23
CA ARG A 386 30.60 -6.03 -4.32
C ARG A 386 31.05 -5.57 -5.70
N ARG A 387 30.35 -4.57 -6.23
CA ARG A 387 30.75 -3.86 -7.46
C ARG A 387 31.41 -2.55 -7.08
N ARG A 388 32.48 -2.18 -7.78
CA ARG A 388 33.12 -0.89 -7.62
C ARG A 388 32.13 0.22 -8.00
N PRO A 389 31.91 1.24 -7.15
CA PRO A 389 30.98 2.32 -7.48
C PRO A 389 31.48 3.16 -8.65
N ALA A 390 30.56 3.57 -9.53
CA ALA A 390 30.87 4.37 -10.72
C ALA A 390 31.11 5.85 -10.43
N SER A 391 30.50 6.39 -9.36
CA SER A 391 30.62 7.80 -8.97
C SER A 391 31.16 7.91 -7.55
N LEU A 392 32.37 8.44 -7.42
CA LEU A 392 33.12 8.53 -6.18
C LEU A 392 33.83 9.87 -6.11
N THR A 393 33.88 10.47 -4.92
CA THR A 393 34.74 11.64 -4.70
C THR A 393 36.22 11.23 -4.79
N LYS A 394 37.11 12.17 -5.14
CA LYS A 394 38.57 11.89 -5.26
C LYS A 394 39.16 11.14 -4.04
N PRO A 395 38.82 11.49 -2.78
CA PRO A 395 39.28 10.73 -1.61
C PRO A 395 38.77 9.29 -1.56
N GLN A 396 37.50 9.07 -1.91
CA GLN A 396 36.88 7.74 -1.92
C GLN A 396 37.50 6.85 -3.02
N GLN A 397 37.80 7.42 -4.19
CA GLN A 397 38.47 6.71 -5.28
C GLN A 397 39.82 6.12 -4.85
N LYS A 398 40.60 6.85 -4.05
CA LYS A 398 41.91 6.37 -3.57
C LYS A 398 41.78 5.17 -2.63
N ALA A 399 40.84 5.21 -1.67
CA ALA A 399 40.60 4.10 -0.75
C ALA A 399 40.06 2.86 -1.49
N ILE A 400 39.15 3.06 -2.45
CA ILE A 400 38.51 1.98 -3.21
C ILE A 400 39.47 1.35 -4.23
N LYS A 401 40.31 2.14 -4.92
CA LYS A 401 41.33 1.61 -5.84
C LYS A 401 42.32 0.70 -5.11
N ARG A 402 42.68 1.03 -3.87
CA ARG A 402 43.53 0.16 -3.03
C ARG A 402 42.87 -1.19 -2.75
N GLU A 403 41.56 -1.19 -2.47
CA GLU A 403 40.86 -2.40 -2.06
C GLU A 403 40.42 -3.28 -3.25
N PHE A 404 39.87 -2.68 -4.31
CA PHE A 404 39.38 -3.41 -5.48
C PHE A 404 40.48 -3.66 -6.54
N GLY A 405 41.64 -3.00 -6.47
CA GLY A 405 42.71 -3.14 -7.47
C GLY A 405 42.24 -2.70 -8.86
N ASP A 406 42.33 -3.60 -9.84
CA ASP A 406 41.79 -3.41 -11.20
C ASP A 406 40.44 -4.12 -11.40
N ASP A 407 39.98 -4.91 -10.42
CA ASP A 407 38.75 -5.68 -10.54
C ASP A 407 37.50 -4.80 -10.36
N PRO A 408 36.54 -4.81 -11.32
CA PRO A 408 35.29 -4.08 -11.18
C PRO A 408 34.33 -4.75 -10.19
N ILE A 409 34.53 -6.03 -9.89
CA ILE A 409 33.72 -6.86 -9.00
C ILE A 409 34.65 -7.68 -8.11
N LYS A 410 34.44 -7.63 -6.79
CA LYS A 410 35.29 -8.34 -5.82
C LYS A 410 34.45 -8.88 -4.67
N GLN A 411 34.80 -10.07 -4.18
CA GLN A 411 34.23 -10.61 -2.95
C GLN A 411 34.95 -9.97 -1.76
N LEU A 412 34.19 -9.33 -0.88
CA LEU A 412 34.74 -8.56 0.25
C LEU A 412 33.99 -8.89 1.55
N PRO A 413 34.70 -8.88 2.69
CA PRO A 413 34.08 -9.03 4.00
C PRO A 413 33.33 -7.75 4.37
N VAL A 414 32.05 -7.87 4.68
CA VAL A 414 31.19 -6.78 5.16
C VAL A 414 30.63 -7.13 6.54
N PRO A 415 30.39 -6.15 7.43
CA PRO A 415 29.73 -6.44 8.70
C PRO A 415 28.37 -7.10 8.50
N THR A 416 28.08 -8.17 9.25
CA THR A 416 26.78 -8.86 9.24
C THR A 416 25.62 -7.88 9.44
N ALA A 417 25.79 -6.90 10.34
CA ALA A 417 24.80 -5.85 10.56
C ALA A 417 24.40 -5.09 9.29
N THR A 418 25.39 -4.81 8.42
CA THR A 418 25.15 -4.11 7.15
C THR A 418 24.62 -5.06 6.07
N ALA A 419 25.08 -6.30 6.08
CA ALA A 419 24.61 -7.33 5.15
C ALA A 419 23.11 -7.61 5.36
N GLU A 420 22.71 -7.93 6.60
CA GLU A 420 21.31 -8.16 6.96
C GLU A 420 20.43 -6.93 6.76
N TYR A 421 20.94 -5.72 7.06
CA TYR A 421 20.22 -4.49 6.79
C TYR A 421 19.86 -4.35 5.31
N ASN A 422 20.83 -4.56 4.42
CA ASN A 422 20.59 -4.45 2.97
C ASN A 422 19.63 -5.53 2.45
N ASP A 423 19.68 -6.74 3.03
CA ASP A 423 18.82 -7.85 2.61
C ASP A 423 17.36 -7.66 3.03
N ASN A 424 17.11 -6.98 4.15
CA ASN A 424 15.78 -6.94 4.78
C ASN A 424 15.09 -5.58 4.74
N MET A 425 15.83 -4.45 4.77
CA MET A 425 15.24 -3.10 4.83
C MET A 425 14.30 -2.80 3.65
N GLY A 426 14.59 -3.33 2.45
CA GLY A 426 13.78 -3.14 1.25
C GLY A 426 12.40 -3.82 1.25
N GLY A 427 11.97 -4.41 2.37
CA GLY A 427 10.71 -5.15 2.45
C GLY A 427 9.47 -4.34 2.04
N VAL A 428 9.41 -3.06 2.39
CA VAL A 428 8.31 -2.16 1.98
C VAL A 428 8.46 -1.75 0.51
N ASP A 429 9.67 -1.36 0.09
CA ASP A 429 9.96 -0.95 -1.29
C ASP A 429 9.61 -2.04 -2.31
N VAL A 430 9.91 -3.31 -2.02
CA VAL A 430 9.53 -4.44 -2.87
C VAL A 430 8.02 -4.53 -3.03
N GLY A 431 7.25 -4.30 -1.96
CA GLY A 431 5.79 -4.34 -2.03
C GLY A 431 5.22 -3.16 -2.82
N ASP A 432 5.77 -1.96 -2.64
CA ASP A 432 5.38 -0.76 -3.41
C ASP A 432 5.69 -0.95 -4.91
N GLN A 433 6.87 -1.49 -5.23
CA GLN A 433 7.28 -1.84 -6.58
C GLN A 433 6.31 -2.84 -7.22
N LEU A 434 6.00 -3.95 -6.53
CA LEU A 434 5.08 -4.98 -7.03
C LEU A 434 3.71 -4.41 -7.35
N ARG A 435 3.18 -3.52 -6.51
CA ARG A 435 1.89 -2.86 -6.71
C ARG A 435 1.90 -1.88 -7.89
N SER A 436 3.02 -1.20 -8.13
CA SER A 436 3.14 -0.20 -9.20
C SER A 436 3.02 -0.78 -10.61
N TYR A 437 3.26 -2.09 -10.79
CA TYR A 437 3.31 -2.71 -12.11
C TYR A 437 1.93 -2.89 -12.78
N LEU A 438 0.93 -3.36 -12.04
CA LEU A 438 -0.38 -3.74 -12.59
C LEU A 438 -1.56 -3.06 -11.88
N GLY A 439 -1.30 -1.95 -11.18
CA GLY A 439 -2.34 -1.14 -10.54
C GLY A 439 -3.27 -0.45 -11.55
N PHE A 440 -4.35 0.14 -11.04
CA PHE A 440 -5.32 0.87 -11.88
C PHE A 440 -4.67 2.07 -12.59
N ASP A 441 -4.49 1.97 -13.92
CA ASP A 441 -3.68 2.91 -14.73
C ASP A 441 -4.42 4.16 -15.22
N HIS A 442 -5.50 4.57 -14.54
CA HIS A 442 -6.29 5.72 -14.95
C HIS A 442 -6.45 6.74 -13.83
N ALA A 443 -6.50 8.02 -14.20
CA ALA A 443 -6.64 9.11 -13.24
C ALA A 443 -7.95 9.00 -12.43
N ILE A 444 -7.82 8.82 -11.12
CA ILE A 444 -8.94 8.81 -10.18
C ILE A 444 -9.33 10.28 -9.89
N ARG A 445 -10.32 10.76 -10.63
CA ARG A 445 -10.84 12.13 -10.50
C ARG A 445 -11.90 12.18 -9.41
N ARG A 446 -11.61 12.92 -8.32
CA ARG A 446 -12.50 13.20 -7.16
C ARG A 446 -12.70 11.99 -6.23
N GLY A 447 -12.57 12.26 -4.92
CA GLY A 447 -12.69 11.27 -3.84
C GLY A 447 -11.34 10.64 -3.56
N GLY A 448 -10.55 11.24 -2.68
CA GLY A 448 -9.19 10.77 -2.40
C GLY A 448 -9.18 9.40 -1.72
N TRP A 449 -10.23 9.09 -0.96
CA TRP A 449 -10.50 7.74 -0.47
C TRP A 449 -10.53 6.67 -1.57
N ARG A 450 -10.89 7.00 -2.81
CA ARG A 450 -10.89 6.04 -3.94
C ARG A 450 -9.49 5.69 -4.40
N ALA A 451 -8.57 6.65 -4.34
CA ALA A 451 -7.16 6.39 -4.63
C ALA A 451 -6.59 5.42 -3.59
N ILE A 452 -7.01 5.55 -2.33
CA ILE A 452 -6.64 4.61 -1.26
C ILE A 452 -7.32 3.26 -1.51
N ALA A 453 -8.63 3.21 -1.72
CA ALA A 453 -9.39 1.98 -1.91
C ALA A 453 -8.90 1.15 -3.10
N PHE A 454 -8.77 1.76 -4.28
CA PHE A 454 -8.55 1.02 -5.53
C PHE A 454 -7.11 1.12 -6.06
N GLY A 455 -6.27 1.98 -5.48
CA GLY A 455 -4.84 2.08 -5.80
C GLY A 455 -3.91 1.66 -4.65
N PHE A 456 -4.45 1.41 -3.45
CA PHE A 456 -3.68 0.87 -2.33
C PHE A 456 -4.30 -0.41 -1.76
N LEU A 457 -5.56 -0.40 -1.31
CA LEU A 457 -6.16 -1.57 -0.64
C LEU A 457 -6.36 -2.73 -1.61
N LEU A 458 -7.00 -2.48 -2.77
CA LEU A 458 -7.18 -3.51 -3.80
C LEU A 458 -5.84 -4.08 -4.28
N ASP A 459 -4.86 -3.21 -4.58
CA ASP A 459 -3.54 -3.67 -5.03
C ASP A 459 -2.78 -4.43 -3.93
N THR A 460 -2.90 -4.04 -2.66
CA THR A 460 -2.34 -4.79 -1.54
C THR A 460 -2.98 -6.18 -1.42
N ALA A 461 -4.31 -6.28 -1.53
CA ALA A 461 -4.99 -7.58 -1.53
C ALA A 461 -4.49 -8.46 -2.70
N LEU A 462 -4.34 -7.90 -3.91
CA LEU A 462 -3.86 -8.63 -5.08
C LEU A 462 -2.40 -9.09 -4.94
N ILE A 463 -1.52 -8.24 -4.38
CA ILE A 463 -0.11 -8.60 -4.15
C ILE A 463 0.03 -9.59 -3.00
N ASN A 464 -0.66 -9.38 -1.87
CA ASN A 464 -0.59 -10.29 -0.74
C ASN A 464 -1.11 -11.68 -1.13
N THR A 465 -2.24 -11.78 -1.85
CA THR A 465 -2.75 -13.07 -2.35
C THR A 465 -1.81 -13.73 -3.35
N TYR A 466 -1.20 -12.95 -4.25
CA TYR A 466 -0.17 -13.44 -5.18
C TYR A 466 1.06 -14.00 -4.45
N LEU A 467 1.55 -13.30 -3.42
CA LEU A 467 2.69 -13.75 -2.62
C LEU A 467 2.34 -14.95 -1.74
N LEU A 468 1.12 -15.04 -1.22
CA LEU A 468 0.63 -16.18 -0.45
C LEU A 468 0.62 -17.45 -1.29
N GLN A 469 0.06 -17.42 -2.50
CA GLN A 469 0.03 -18.62 -3.35
C GLN A 469 1.43 -19.01 -3.86
N LEU A 470 2.34 -18.05 -4.07
CA LEU A 470 3.73 -18.33 -4.45
C LEU A 470 4.55 -19.00 -3.32
N ARG A 471 4.30 -18.58 -2.07
CA ARG A 471 5.11 -18.98 -0.91
C ARG A 471 4.48 -20.09 -0.09
N GLY A 472 3.18 -20.31 -0.24
CA GLY A 472 2.44 -21.37 0.40
C GLY A 472 2.45 -22.66 -0.42
N SER A 473 1.60 -23.59 0.00
CA SER A 473 1.39 -24.88 -0.69
C SER A 473 -0.10 -25.04 -1.00
N PRO A 474 -0.64 -24.28 -1.97
CA PRO A 474 -2.04 -24.42 -2.37
C PRO A 474 -2.30 -25.81 -3.00
N ASN A 475 -3.55 -26.26 -2.96
CA ASN A 475 -3.98 -27.50 -3.63
C ASN A 475 -4.41 -27.27 -5.09
N TRP A 476 -4.11 -26.10 -5.66
CA TRP A 476 -4.23 -25.78 -7.09
C TRP A 476 -2.87 -25.38 -7.69
N ALA A 477 -2.83 -25.25 -9.02
CA ALA A 477 -1.63 -24.84 -9.74
C ALA A 477 -1.17 -23.43 -9.32
N VAL A 478 0.11 -23.31 -8.98
CA VAL A 478 0.76 -22.04 -8.63
C VAL A 478 0.92 -21.17 -9.88
N PHE A 479 0.70 -19.86 -9.72
CA PHE A 479 0.84 -18.86 -10.79
C PHE A 479 2.15 -18.08 -10.60
N ASP A 480 3.05 -18.16 -11.57
CA ASP A 480 4.42 -17.62 -11.49
C ASP A 480 4.53 -16.10 -11.74
N SER A 481 3.43 -15.47 -12.14
CA SER A 481 3.40 -14.08 -12.60
C SER A 481 2.13 -13.39 -12.13
N GLN A 482 2.25 -12.09 -11.82
CA GLN A 482 1.08 -11.32 -11.39
C GLN A 482 0.00 -11.24 -12.48
N VAL A 483 0.38 -11.26 -13.75
CA VAL A 483 -0.56 -11.23 -14.88
C VAL A 483 -1.43 -12.48 -14.90
N SER A 484 -0.81 -13.67 -14.81
CA SER A 484 -1.54 -14.94 -14.81
C SER A 484 -2.40 -15.09 -13.55
N TRP A 485 -1.90 -14.68 -12.38
CA TRP A 485 -2.67 -14.66 -11.13
C TRP A 485 -3.92 -13.76 -11.24
N ARG A 486 -3.75 -12.50 -11.65
CA ARG A 486 -4.86 -11.56 -11.79
C ARG A 486 -5.85 -12.00 -12.88
N GLN A 487 -5.37 -12.61 -13.96
CA GLN A 487 -6.22 -13.19 -15.01
C GLN A 487 -7.08 -14.35 -14.48
N GLN A 488 -6.50 -15.22 -13.65
CA GLN A 488 -7.25 -16.31 -13.01
C GLN A 488 -8.37 -15.75 -12.12
N LEU A 489 -8.07 -14.76 -11.29
CA LEU A 489 -9.07 -14.12 -10.42
C LEU A 489 -10.19 -13.48 -11.24
N ILE A 490 -9.88 -12.80 -12.34
CA ILE A 490 -10.90 -12.23 -13.25
C ILE A 490 -11.81 -13.32 -13.79
N ASN A 491 -11.24 -14.44 -14.25
CA ASN A 491 -12.01 -15.55 -14.81
C ASN A 491 -12.96 -16.14 -13.77
N GLU A 492 -12.47 -16.48 -12.57
CA GLU A 492 -13.30 -17.07 -11.51
C GLU A 492 -14.37 -16.09 -10.98
N LEU A 493 -14.05 -14.79 -10.86
CA LEU A 493 -15.03 -13.76 -10.49
C LEU A 493 -16.15 -13.67 -11.54
N ILE A 494 -15.80 -13.70 -12.83
CA ILE A 494 -16.77 -13.67 -13.91
C ILE A 494 -17.61 -14.94 -13.90
N GLU A 495 -16.99 -16.12 -13.80
CA GLU A 495 -17.70 -17.40 -13.80
C GLU A 495 -18.72 -17.49 -12.67
N LYS A 496 -18.32 -17.11 -11.45
CA LYS A 496 -19.19 -17.14 -10.26
C LYS A 496 -20.34 -16.12 -10.34
N HIS A 497 -20.09 -14.91 -10.83
CA HIS A 497 -21.05 -13.80 -10.70
C HIS A 497 -21.77 -13.39 -11.98
N ALA A 498 -21.29 -13.78 -13.16
CA ALA A 498 -21.96 -13.45 -14.43
C ALA A 498 -23.18 -14.34 -14.73
N THR A 499 -23.30 -15.50 -14.10
CA THR A 499 -24.35 -16.50 -14.39
C THR A 499 -25.66 -16.25 -13.64
N GLY A 500 -25.61 -15.77 -12.39
CA GLY A 500 -26.78 -15.53 -11.53
C GLY A 500 -27.33 -14.10 -11.52
N GLY A 501 -26.64 -13.14 -12.13
CA GLY A 501 -27.04 -11.73 -12.14
C GLY A 501 -28.00 -11.39 -13.29
N SER A 502 -28.96 -10.50 -13.03
CA SER A 502 -29.74 -9.83 -14.09
C SER A 502 -28.87 -9.06 -15.13
N SER A 503 -27.56 -8.97 -14.90
CA SER A 503 -26.52 -8.53 -15.85
C SER A 503 -26.49 -9.39 -17.13
N ARG A 504 -26.66 -10.71 -17.03
CA ARG A 504 -26.72 -11.63 -18.19
C ARG A 504 -27.95 -11.39 -19.08
N GLN A 505 -29.03 -10.84 -18.51
CA GLN A 505 -30.24 -10.47 -19.25
C GLN A 505 -30.20 -9.04 -19.81
N ARG A 506 -29.48 -8.10 -19.18
CA ARG A 506 -29.48 -6.68 -19.58
C ARG A 506 -28.41 -6.27 -20.58
N TYR A 507 -27.30 -7.01 -20.68
CA TYR A 507 -26.09 -6.51 -21.37
C TYR A 507 -25.48 -7.48 -22.39
N ARG A 508 -26.30 -8.28 -23.08
CA ARG A 508 -25.83 -8.89 -24.34
C ARG A 508 -25.38 -7.77 -25.28
N SER A 509 -24.09 -7.70 -25.61
CA SER A 509 -23.75 -7.42 -27.01
C SER A 509 -24.47 -8.50 -27.81
N GLY A 510 -25.30 -8.11 -28.76
CA GLY A 510 -25.74 -9.06 -29.79
C GLY A 510 -24.53 -9.77 -30.38
N ASN A 511 -24.72 -10.96 -30.94
CA ASN A 511 -23.66 -11.72 -31.60
C ASN A 511 -22.82 -10.78 -32.51
N ASP A 512 -21.62 -10.38 -32.07
CA ASP A 512 -20.73 -9.52 -32.86
C ASP A 512 -20.22 -10.25 -34.12
N ALA A 513 -20.53 -11.53 -34.24
CA ALA A 513 -20.28 -12.38 -35.40
C ALA A 513 -21.39 -12.33 -36.46
N LEU A 514 -22.50 -11.60 -36.25
CA LEU A 514 -23.53 -11.42 -37.28
C LEU A 514 -23.14 -10.25 -38.20
N PRO A 515 -22.71 -10.50 -39.44
CA PRO A 515 -22.40 -9.42 -40.38
C PRO A 515 -23.63 -8.53 -40.64
N ILE A 516 -23.40 -7.26 -41.00
CA ILE A 516 -24.48 -6.29 -41.30
C ILE A 516 -25.44 -6.84 -42.38
N SER A 517 -24.94 -7.66 -43.30
CA SER A 517 -25.72 -8.36 -44.32
C SER A 517 -26.81 -9.28 -43.77
N GLU A 518 -26.64 -9.81 -42.56
CA GLU A 518 -27.59 -10.70 -41.89
C GLU A 518 -28.55 -9.93 -40.96
N HIS A 519 -28.49 -8.59 -40.95
CA HIS A 519 -29.44 -7.77 -40.22
C HIS A 519 -30.72 -7.55 -41.03
N ASN A 520 -31.85 -7.97 -40.49
CA ASN A 520 -33.15 -7.62 -41.04
C ASN A 520 -33.49 -6.16 -40.72
N LEU A 521 -33.43 -5.28 -41.73
CA LEU A 521 -33.85 -3.90 -41.63
C LEU A 521 -35.38 -3.83 -41.56
N VAL A 522 -35.90 -3.16 -40.53
CA VAL A 522 -37.35 -3.00 -40.32
C VAL A 522 -37.70 -1.52 -40.24
N ARG A 523 -38.77 -1.10 -40.93
CA ARG A 523 -39.22 0.30 -40.93
C ARG A 523 -39.96 0.60 -39.62
N ARG A 524 -39.39 1.48 -38.78
CA ARG A 524 -39.92 1.80 -37.44
C ARG A 524 -40.42 3.25 -37.27
N GLY A 525 -40.45 4.03 -38.36
CA GLY A 525 -40.90 5.43 -38.36
C GLY A 525 -39.98 6.43 -37.62
N THR A 526 -38.97 5.96 -36.89
CA THR A 526 -37.98 6.79 -36.18
C THR A 526 -36.59 6.16 -36.29
N SER A 527 -35.56 7.00 -36.43
CA SER A 527 -34.17 6.53 -36.41
C SER A 527 -33.81 6.07 -35.00
N SER A 528 -33.39 4.80 -34.88
CA SER A 528 -32.99 4.20 -33.60
C SER A 528 -31.83 3.23 -33.83
N ARG A 529 -31.00 2.99 -32.81
CA ARG A 529 -29.90 2.02 -32.90
C ARG A 529 -30.47 0.61 -33.06
N CYS A 530 -29.73 -0.27 -33.73
CA CYS A 530 -30.14 -1.66 -33.98
C CYS A 530 -30.50 -2.38 -32.67
N VAL A 531 -31.68 -3.02 -32.66
CA VAL A 531 -32.24 -3.71 -31.48
C VAL A 531 -31.42 -4.94 -31.10
N ALA A 532 -30.90 -5.67 -32.10
CA ALA A 532 -30.01 -6.81 -31.91
C ALA A 532 -28.64 -6.37 -31.37
N CYS A 533 -28.05 -5.31 -31.92
CA CYS A 533 -26.79 -4.74 -31.39
C CYS A 533 -26.96 -4.13 -29.99
N GLN A 534 -28.19 -3.82 -29.58
CA GLN A 534 -28.53 -3.41 -28.22
C GLN A 534 -28.88 -4.58 -27.29
N GLY A 535 -28.83 -5.83 -27.77
CA GLY A 535 -29.06 -7.02 -26.96
C GLY A 535 -30.51 -7.44 -26.75
N PHE A 536 -31.47 -6.79 -27.42
CA PHE A 536 -32.90 -7.06 -27.26
C PHE A 536 -33.41 -8.10 -28.28
N ARG A 537 -34.28 -9.03 -27.86
CA ARG A 537 -35.01 -9.91 -28.78
C ARG A 537 -36.21 -9.18 -29.39
N LEU A 538 -36.50 -9.45 -30.66
CA LEU A 538 -37.73 -9.00 -31.32
C LEU A 538 -38.94 -9.56 -30.53
N GLY A 539 -39.85 -8.68 -30.10
CA GLY A 539 -41.05 -9.05 -29.32
C GLY A 539 -40.95 -8.87 -27.80
N GLN A 540 -39.78 -8.55 -27.22
CA GLN A 540 -39.68 -8.24 -25.79
C GLN A 540 -40.24 -6.84 -25.48
N LEU A 541 -41.21 -6.77 -24.58
CA LEU A 541 -41.85 -5.52 -24.14
C LEU A 541 -40.84 -4.65 -23.36
N ARG A 542 -40.80 -3.35 -23.68
CA ARG A 542 -39.81 -2.40 -23.16
C ARG A 542 -40.20 -1.76 -21.82
N SER A 543 -41.46 -1.89 -21.40
CA SER A 543 -41.99 -1.37 -20.12
C SER A 543 -43.45 -1.81 -19.87
N ALA A 544 -43.89 -1.77 -18.60
CA ALA A 544 -45.27 -2.02 -18.18
C ALA A 544 -46.30 -1.10 -18.89
N SER A 545 -45.89 0.08 -19.33
CA SER A 545 -46.75 1.00 -20.10
C SER A 545 -47.17 0.49 -21.48
N GLN A 546 -46.50 -0.53 -22.04
CA GLN A 546 -46.89 -1.16 -23.31
C GLN A 546 -48.00 -2.21 -23.14
N GLN A 547 -48.22 -2.77 -21.93
CA GLN A 547 -49.36 -3.66 -21.65
C GLN A 547 -50.70 -2.91 -21.77
N TYR A 548 -50.75 -1.67 -21.26
CA TYR A 548 -51.98 -0.87 -21.25
C TYR A 548 -52.46 -0.44 -22.65
N ARG A 549 -51.54 -0.30 -23.62
CA ARG A 549 -51.89 0.10 -25.00
C ARG A 549 -52.46 -1.04 -25.86
N ARG A 550 -52.21 -2.32 -25.51
CA ARG A 550 -52.81 -3.46 -26.22
C ARG A 550 -54.23 -3.79 -25.74
N GLN A 551 -54.65 -3.29 -24.58
CA GLN A 551 -56.01 -3.50 -24.06
C GLN A 551 -57.06 -2.52 -24.63
N ARG A 552 -56.66 -1.55 -25.46
CA ARG A 552 -57.59 -0.60 -26.08
C ARG A 552 -57.36 -0.50 -27.58
N ALA A 553 -58.05 -1.34 -28.35
CA ALA A 553 -58.70 -1.06 -29.65
C ALA A 553 -59.05 -2.36 -30.40
N PRO A 554 -60.09 -2.39 -31.24
CA PRO A 554 -61.41 -1.77 -31.11
C PRO A 554 -62.57 -2.77 -31.32
N LEU A 555 -63.78 -2.30 -30.97
CA LEU A 555 -65.08 -2.94 -31.07
C LEU A 555 -65.37 -3.57 -32.45
N GLU A 556 -66.04 -4.72 -32.38
CA GLU A 556 -66.62 -5.50 -33.47
C GLU A 556 -67.52 -4.65 -34.38
N ARG A 557 -67.43 -4.90 -35.70
CA ARG A 557 -68.50 -4.54 -36.63
C ARG A 557 -69.51 -5.69 -36.63
N ILE A 558 -70.70 -5.41 -36.08
CA ILE A 558 -71.94 -6.18 -36.20
C ILE A 558 -72.43 -6.08 -37.67
N PRO A 559 -73.09 -7.12 -38.23
CA PRO A 559 -72.91 -7.55 -39.62
C PRO A 559 -73.45 -6.62 -40.70
#